data_AF-A0A953GCL3-F1
#
_entry.id   AF-A0A953GCL3-F1
#
_cell.length_a   1.000
_cell.length_b   1.000
_cell.length_c   1.000
_cell.angle_alpha   90.00
_cell.angle_beta   90.00
_cell.angle_gamma   90.00
#
_symmetry.space_group_name_H-M   'P 1'
#
loop_
_entity.id
_entity.type
_entity.pdbx_description
1 polymer ?
#
loop_
_entity_poly.entity_id
_entity_poly.type
_entity_poly.pdbx_seq_one_letter_code
_entity_poly.pdbx_strand_id
1 'polypeptide(L)'
;MTKVFVDTDICLDVLTGRKPNNVMAERLFSLADLGKIKVYVSSLCFANIDYILTQQYKRKDSRQAIAKFKTLVNILPVDDKIIELSIASNFNDFEDAIQYNTAIENNLQILITRNTKDFKKAKIKIMTPDVFMAKS
;
A
#
# COMPACT_ATOMS: atom_id res chain seq x y z
N MET A 1 0.96 -4.04 18.69
CA MET A 1 1.67 -4.15 17.39
C MET A 1 1.06 -3.15 16.41
N THR A 2 1.89 -2.29 15.82
CA THR A 2 1.42 -1.22 14.93
C THR A 2 0.87 -1.81 13.63
N LYS A 3 -0.31 -1.36 13.21
CA LYS A 3 -0.93 -1.76 11.94
C LYS A 3 -0.89 -0.58 10.99
N VAL A 4 -0.41 -0.80 9.78
CA VAL A 4 -0.30 0.25 8.76
C VAL A 4 -0.95 -0.23 7.47
N PHE A 5 -1.71 0.66 6.82
CA PHE A 5 -2.08 0.49 5.42
C PHE A 5 -0.94 1.01 4.54
N VAL A 6 -0.57 0.27 3.50
CA VAL A 6 0.51 0.67 2.58
C VAL A 6 -0.06 0.79 1.18
N ASP A 7 0.26 1.92 0.55
CA ASP A 7 -0.11 2.25 -0.82
C ASP A 7 0.58 1.32 -1.84
N THR A 8 -0.14 0.97 -2.91
CA THR A 8 0.36 0.18 -4.05
C THR A 8 1.70 0.71 -4.55
N ASP A 9 1.88 2.02 -4.63
CA ASP A 9 3.11 2.63 -5.14
C ASP A 9 4.35 2.23 -4.32
N ILE A 10 4.21 2.15 -2.99
CA ILE A 10 5.27 1.71 -2.09
C ILE A 10 5.53 0.20 -2.24
N CYS A 11 4.47 -0.58 -2.48
CA CYS A 11 4.58 -2.01 -2.75
C CYS A 11 5.35 -2.27 -4.06
N LEU A 12 5.12 -1.45 -5.08
CA LEU A 12 5.85 -1.50 -6.34
C LEU A 12 7.31 -1.10 -6.18
N ASP A 13 7.60 -0.10 -5.35
CA ASP A 13 8.97 0.35 -5.10
C ASP A 13 9.84 -0.78 -4.54
N VAL A 14 9.32 -1.59 -3.61
CA VAL A 14 10.05 -2.77 -3.08
C VAL A 14 10.13 -3.91 -4.09
N LEU A 15 9.08 -4.15 -4.89
CA LEU A 15 9.05 -5.28 -5.84
C LEU A 15 9.88 -5.04 -7.09
N THR A 16 10.01 -3.79 -7.52
CA THR A 16 10.70 -3.40 -8.76
C THR A 16 12.08 -2.78 -8.50
N GLY A 17 12.41 -2.46 -7.25
CA GLY A 17 13.66 -1.77 -6.91
C GLY A 17 13.73 -0.34 -7.46
N ARG A 18 12.59 0.34 -7.61
CA ARG A 18 12.50 1.69 -8.20
C ARG A 18 13.22 2.71 -7.30
N LYS A 19 14.38 3.18 -7.76
CA LYS A 19 15.17 4.22 -7.09
C LYS A 19 14.52 5.61 -7.27
N PRO A 20 14.65 6.52 -6.29
CA PRO A 20 15.34 6.35 -5.01
C PRO A 20 14.49 5.72 -3.88
N ASN A 21 13.20 5.48 -4.14
CA ASN A 21 12.21 5.19 -3.10
C ASN A 21 12.29 3.77 -2.52
N ASN A 22 12.90 2.83 -3.26
CA ASN A 22 13.04 1.43 -2.85
C ASN A 22 13.70 1.26 -1.47
N VAL A 23 14.69 2.10 -1.10
CA VAL A 23 15.44 1.94 0.16
C VAL A 23 14.52 2.03 1.39
N MET A 24 13.60 2.99 1.39
CA MET A 24 12.68 3.16 2.53
C MET A 24 11.54 2.15 2.49
N ALA A 25 11.08 1.76 1.30
CA ALA A 25 10.14 0.67 1.14
C ALA A 25 10.71 -0.65 1.69
N GLU A 26 11.94 -1.02 1.31
CA GLU A 26 12.64 -2.21 1.80
C GLU A 26 12.75 -2.24 3.34
N ARG A 27 13.09 -1.09 3.96
CA ARG A 27 13.14 -0.97 5.43
C ARG A 27 11.77 -1.15 6.07
N LEU A 28 10.72 -0.56 5.48
CA LEU A 28 9.35 -0.71 5.97
C LEU A 28 8.91 -2.18 5.94
N PHE A 29 9.13 -2.88 4.83
CA PHE A 29 8.77 -4.30 4.71
C PHE A 29 9.68 -5.22 5.56
N SER A 30 10.93 -4.82 5.83
CA SER A 30 11.79 -5.53 6.80
C SER A 30 11.21 -5.47 8.21
N LEU A 31 10.57 -4.35 8.62
CA LEU A 31 9.86 -4.30 9.91
C LEU A 31 8.67 -5.27 9.96
N ALA A 32 8.01 -5.49 8.81
CA ALA A 32 6.91 -6.45 8.71
C ALA A 32 7.42 -7.89 8.83
N ASP A 33 8.51 -8.21 8.14
CA ASP A 33 9.17 -9.53 8.19
C ASP A 33 9.68 -9.88 9.61
N LEU A 34 10.25 -8.88 10.30
CA LEU A 34 10.66 -9.00 11.70
C LEU A 34 9.47 -9.00 12.70
N GLY A 35 8.23 -8.95 12.23
CA GLY A 35 7.04 -8.94 13.07
C GLY A 35 6.85 -7.69 13.93
N LYS A 36 7.57 -6.59 13.65
CA LYS A 36 7.46 -5.33 14.41
C LYS A 36 6.20 -4.55 14.04
N ILE A 37 5.74 -4.68 12.79
CA ILE A 37 4.51 -4.09 12.28
C ILE A 37 3.67 -5.12 11.53
N LYS A 38 2.37 -4.86 11.39
CA LYS A 38 1.51 -5.55 10.41
C LYS A 38 1.23 -4.62 9.25
N VAL A 39 1.64 -5.04 8.06
CA VAL A 39 1.31 -4.34 6.80
C VAL A 39 0.00 -4.87 6.25
N TYR A 40 -0.87 -3.95 5.88
CA TYR A 40 -2.14 -4.18 5.20
C TYR A 40 -2.14 -3.47 3.85
N VAL A 41 -2.75 -4.08 2.84
CA VAL A 41 -2.93 -3.52 1.50
C VAL A 41 -4.34 -3.87 0.99
N SER A 42 -4.87 -3.13 0.01
CA SER A 42 -6.14 -3.48 -0.64
C SER A 42 -5.98 -4.72 -1.53
N SER A 43 -7.07 -5.41 -1.84
CA SER A 43 -7.09 -6.45 -2.87
C SER A 43 -6.76 -5.89 -4.26
N LEU A 44 -7.13 -4.63 -4.52
CA LEU A 44 -6.81 -3.90 -5.76
C LEU A 44 -5.30 -3.79 -6.00
N CYS A 45 -4.51 -3.60 -4.93
CA CYS A 45 -3.05 -3.52 -4.99
C CYS A 45 -2.43 -4.72 -5.75
N PHE A 46 -2.97 -5.93 -5.58
CA PHE A 46 -2.46 -7.12 -6.26
C PHE A 46 -2.73 -7.11 -7.77
N ALA A 47 -3.88 -6.59 -8.21
CA ALA A 47 -4.17 -6.43 -9.63
C ALA A 47 -3.22 -5.41 -10.27
N ASN A 48 -3.00 -4.28 -9.59
CA ASN A 48 -2.09 -3.23 -10.06
C ASN A 48 -0.64 -3.71 -10.12
N ILE A 49 -0.19 -4.47 -9.11
CA ILE A 49 1.15 -5.09 -9.09
C ILE A 49 1.31 -6.06 -10.27
N ASP A 50 0.36 -6.98 -10.49
CA ASP A 50 0.46 -7.94 -11.61
C ASP A 50 0.51 -7.22 -12.97
N TYR A 51 -0.35 -6.21 -13.16
CA TYR A 51 -0.36 -5.42 -14.39
C TYR A 51 0.98 -4.73 -14.66
N ILE A 52 1.65 -4.20 -13.63
CA ILE A 52 2.94 -3.51 -13.81
C ILE A 52 4.09 -4.51 -13.96
N LEU A 53 4.12 -5.57 -13.15
CA LEU A 53 5.21 -6.55 -13.20
C LEU A 53 5.21 -7.35 -14.52
N THR A 54 4.05 -7.61 -15.12
CA THR A 54 3.96 -8.34 -16.40
C THR A 54 4.47 -7.53 -17.60
N GLN A 55 4.61 -6.21 -17.46
CA GLN A 55 5.23 -5.35 -18.47
C GLN A 55 6.76 -5.39 -18.42
N GLN A 56 7.35 -5.80 -17.28
CA GLN A 56 8.80 -5.79 -17.06
C GLN A 56 9.40 -7.18 -16.99
N TYR A 57 8.62 -8.18 -16.61
CA TYR A 57 9.07 -9.54 -16.34
C TYR A 57 8.21 -10.56 -17.08
N LYS A 58 8.74 -11.78 -17.23
CA LYS A 58 7.94 -12.91 -17.72
C LYS A 58 6.86 -13.24 -16.68
N ARG A 59 5.67 -13.64 -17.14
CA ARG A 59 4.53 -13.98 -16.27
C ARG A 59 4.87 -14.90 -15.09
N LYS A 60 5.77 -15.88 -15.30
CA LYS A 60 6.22 -16.80 -14.24
C LYS A 60 6.96 -16.05 -13.12
N ASP A 61 7.84 -15.14 -13.49
CA ASP A 61 8.65 -14.36 -12.55
C ASP A 61 7.78 -13.35 -11.80
N SER A 62 6.83 -12.69 -12.50
CA SER A 62 5.83 -11.80 -11.88
C SER A 62 5.00 -12.52 -10.80
N ARG A 63 4.48 -13.72 -11.12
CA ARG A 63 3.71 -14.52 -10.14
C ARG A 63 4.54 -14.97 -8.95
N GLN A 64 5.81 -15.31 -9.16
CA GLN A 64 6.72 -15.65 -8.05
C GLN A 64 6.98 -14.46 -7.13
N ALA A 65 7.17 -13.26 -7.69
CA ALA A 65 7.33 -12.04 -6.92
C ALA A 65 6.06 -11.73 -6.09
N ILE A 66 4.88 -11.83 -6.71
CA ILE A 66 3.59 -11.62 -6.03
C ILE A 66 3.38 -12.64 -4.90
N ALA A 67 3.72 -13.91 -5.13
CA ALA A 67 3.59 -14.95 -4.12
C ALA A 67 4.47 -14.68 -2.89
N LYS A 68 5.71 -14.21 -3.10
CA LYS A 68 6.61 -13.79 -2.02
C LYS A 68 6.08 -12.54 -1.31
N PHE A 69 5.62 -11.54 -2.07
CA PHE A 69 5.04 -10.33 -1.49
C PHE A 69 3.85 -10.63 -0.57
N LYS A 70 2.98 -11.57 -0.98
CA LYS A 70 1.79 -11.98 -0.22
C LYS A 70 2.11 -12.47 1.19
N THR A 71 3.30 -13.04 1.43
CA THR A 71 3.68 -13.52 2.77
C THR A 71 4.02 -12.39 3.74
N LEU A 72 4.35 -11.20 3.24
CA LEU A 72 4.71 -10.03 4.04
C LEU A 72 3.50 -9.15 4.42
N VAL A 73 2.35 -9.36 3.77
CA VAL A 73 1.19 -8.45 3.87
C VAL A 73 -0.13 -9.14 4.15
N ASN A 74 -1.04 -8.42 4.79
CA ASN A 74 -2.42 -8.80 4.99
C ASN A 74 -3.28 -8.09 3.93
N ILE A 75 -4.18 -8.82 3.27
CA ILE A 75 -5.06 -8.24 2.26
C ILE A 75 -6.37 -7.82 2.90
N LEU A 76 -6.82 -6.62 2.59
CA LEU A 76 -8.16 -6.13 2.92
C LEU A 76 -9.03 -6.14 1.65
N PRO A 77 -10.28 -6.62 1.74
CA PRO A 77 -11.19 -6.64 0.61
C PRO A 77 -11.58 -5.22 0.20
N VAL A 78 -11.68 -4.98 -1.10
CA VAL A 78 -12.42 -3.85 -1.67
C VAL A 78 -13.81 -4.37 -2.01
N ASP A 79 -14.83 -3.82 -1.34
CA ASP A 79 -16.22 -4.21 -1.51
C ASP A 79 -17.07 -3.07 -2.07
N ASP A 80 -18.37 -3.32 -2.22
CA ASP A 80 -19.35 -2.37 -2.77
C ASP A 80 -19.35 -1.03 -2.01
N LYS A 81 -19.34 -1.09 -0.67
CA LYS A 81 -19.31 0.10 0.18
C LYS A 81 -18.06 0.94 -0.04
N ILE A 82 -16.89 0.30 -0.12
CA ILE A 82 -15.63 1.01 -0.40
C ILE A 82 -15.70 1.72 -1.75
N ILE A 83 -16.26 1.07 -2.78
CA ILE A 83 -16.44 1.68 -4.10
C ILE A 83 -17.42 2.85 -4.05
N GLU A 84 -18.57 2.70 -3.40
CA GLU A 84 -19.56 3.78 -3.24
C GLU A 84 -18.95 5.02 -2.56
N LEU A 85 -18.24 4.81 -1.44
CA LEU A 85 -17.54 5.88 -0.73
C LEU A 85 -16.45 6.54 -1.59
N SER A 86 -15.80 5.76 -2.45
CA SER A 86 -14.73 6.26 -3.33
C SER A 86 -15.29 7.13 -4.45
N ILE A 87 -16.42 6.71 -5.05
CA ILE A 87 -17.16 7.47 -6.06
C ILE A 87 -17.69 8.79 -5.48
N ALA A 88 -18.22 8.77 -4.26
CA ALA A 88 -18.76 9.96 -3.59
C ALA A 88 -17.67 10.88 -3.00
N SER A 89 -16.40 10.49 -3.08
CA SER A 89 -15.31 11.23 -2.47
C SER A 89 -14.84 12.41 -3.33
N ASN A 90 -14.06 13.30 -2.70
CA ASN A 90 -13.41 14.42 -3.40
C ASN A 90 -11.93 14.13 -3.71
N PHE A 91 -11.52 12.86 -3.73
CA PHE A 91 -10.17 12.51 -4.16
C PHE A 91 -10.07 12.68 -5.68
N ASN A 92 -8.97 13.28 -6.15
CA ASN A 92 -8.72 13.42 -7.58
C ASN A 92 -8.32 12.09 -8.21
N ASP A 93 -7.55 11.29 -7.47
CA ASP A 93 -7.13 9.96 -7.87
C ASP A 93 -8.08 8.92 -7.27
N PHE A 94 -8.64 8.07 -8.13
CA PHE A 94 -9.64 7.09 -7.72
C PHE A 94 -9.01 5.90 -6.97
N GLU A 95 -7.76 5.54 -7.27
CA GLU A 95 -7.04 4.52 -6.51
C GLU A 95 -6.78 5.01 -5.08
N ASP A 96 -6.33 6.25 -4.91
CA ASP A 96 -6.14 6.85 -3.58
C ASP A 96 -7.46 6.85 -2.77
N ALA A 97 -8.58 7.14 -3.44
CA ALA A 97 -9.92 7.06 -2.82
C ALA A 97 -10.23 5.65 -2.31
N ILE A 98 -10.02 4.62 -3.14
CA ILE A 98 -10.25 3.22 -2.80
C ILE A 98 -9.34 2.81 -1.65
N GLN A 99 -8.05 3.11 -1.73
CA GLN A 99 -7.07 2.77 -0.71
C GLN A 99 -7.42 3.43 0.63
N TYR A 100 -7.74 4.72 0.62
CA TYR A 100 -8.14 5.46 1.81
C TYR A 100 -9.38 4.86 2.47
N ASN A 101 -10.45 4.66 1.69
CA ASN A 101 -11.70 4.12 2.21
C ASN A 101 -11.51 2.67 2.68
N THR A 102 -10.70 1.86 2.00
CA THR A 102 -10.31 0.51 2.47
C THR A 102 -9.66 0.57 3.84
N ALA A 103 -8.71 1.50 4.05
CA ALA A 103 -8.04 1.65 5.34
C ALA A 103 -9.00 2.07 6.46
N ILE A 104 -9.86 3.06 6.20
CA ILE A 104 -10.85 3.58 7.15
C ILE A 104 -11.87 2.52 7.55
N GLU A 105 -12.49 1.86 6.56
CA GLU A 105 -13.53 0.85 6.81
C GLU A 105 -12.99 -0.38 7.56
N ASN A 106 -11.69 -0.62 7.47
CA ASN A 106 -11.00 -1.67 8.22
C ASN A 106 -10.30 -1.17 9.50
N ASN A 107 -10.66 0.01 10.00
CA ASN A 107 -10.20 0.60 11.27
C ASN A 107 -8.67 0.80 11.36
N LEU A 108 -7.98 1.00 10.24
CA LEU A 108 -6.57 1.36 10.24
C LEU A 108 -6.40 2.86 10.49
N GLN A 109 -5.45 3.21 11.35
CA GLN A 109 -5.22 4.59 11.80
C GLN A 109 -4.03 5.26 11.10
N ILE A 110 -3.30 4.51 10.27
CA ILE A 110 -2.09 4.94 9.59
C ILE A 110 -2.14 4.44 8.14
N LEU A 111 -1.96 5.35 7.19
CA LEU A 111 -1.76 5.07 5.77
C LEU A 111 -0.39 5.61 5.34
N ILE A 112 0.40 4.74 4.71
CA ILE A 112 1.73 5.03 4.20
C ILE A 112 1.67 5.21 2.69
N THR A 113 1.98 6.41 2.21
CA THR A 113 1.95 6.80 0.80
C THR A 113 3.04 7.83 0.51
N ARG A 114 3.41 7.99 -0.77
CA ARG A 114 4.23 9.13 -1.24
C ARG A 114 3.37 10.37 -1.51
N ASN A 115 2.08 10.19 -1.79
CA ASN A 115 1.18 11.22 -2.30
C ASN A 115 0.45 11.97 -1.17
N THR A 116 1.14 12.31 -0.09
CA THR A 116 0.52 12.90 1.11
C THR A 116 -0.33 14.16 0.86
N LYS A 117 0.00 14.92 -0.20
CA LYS A 117 -0.73 16.11 -0.65
C LYS A 117 -2.18 15.85 -1.08
N ASP A 118 -2.50 14.61 -1.46
CA ASP A 118 -3.83 14.24 -1.95
C ASP A 118 -4.77 13.86 -0.79
N PHE A 119 -4.23 13.77 0.43
CA PHE A 119 -4.94 13.35 1.63
C PHE A 119 -5.14 14.48 2.66
N LYS A 120 -5.21 15.74 2.23
CA LYS A 120 -5.29 16.92 3.14
C LYS A 120 -6.45 16.89 4.14
N LYS A 121 -7.55 16.21 3.80
CA LYS A 121 -8.75 16.08 4.63
C LYS A 121 -8.85 14.70 5.30
N ALA A 122 -7.77 13.93 5.32
CA ALA A 122 -7.76 12.60 5.92
C ALA A 122 -8.06 12.65 7.42
N LYS A 123 -8.82 11.66 7.88
CA LYS A 123 -9.17 11.45 9.29
C LYS A 123 -8.17 10.56 10.02
N ILE A 124 -7.24 9.95 9.28
CA ILE A 124 -6.19 9.06 9.78
C ILE A 124 -4.82 9.65 9.49
N LYS A 125 -3.79 9.12 10.17
CA LYS A 125 -2.42 9.60 9.97
C LYS A 125 -1.92 9.18 8.59
N ILE A 126 -1.52 10.17 7.79
CA ILE A 126 -0.91 9.98 6.47
C ILE A 126 0.56 10.28 6.60
N MET A 127 1.43 9.34 6.24
CA MET A 127 2.87 9.46 6.41
C MET A 127 3.60 8.90 5.20
N THR A 128 4.75 9.46 4.87
CA THR A 128 5.68 8.79 3.94
C THR A 128 6.44 7.68 4.68
N PRO A 129 7.04 6.71 3.96
CA PRO A 129 7.93 5.73 4.57
C PRO A 129 9.02 6.38 5.43
N ASP A 130 9.68 7.44 4.94
CA ASP A 130 10.73 8.17 5.66
C ASP A 130 10.24 8.70 7.02
N VAL A 131 9.08 9.35 7.03
CA VAL A 131 8.51 9.94 8.25
C VAL A 131 8.06 8.86 9.23
N PHE A 132 7.58 7.71 8.73
CA PHE A 132 7.23 6.57 9.57
C PHE A 132 8.49 5.96 10.22
N MET A 133 9.55 5.76 9.43
CA MET A 133 10.81 5.16 9.90
C MET A 133 11.57 6.05 10.89
N ALA A 134 11.44 7.38 10.79
CA ALA A 134 12.08 8.30 11.73
C ALA A 134 11.46 8.28 13.15
N LYS A 135 10.26 7.69 13.30
CA LYS A 135 9.52 7.62 14.57
C LYS A 135 9.53 6.22 15.21
N SER A 136 10.11 5.24 14.54
CA SER A 136 10.05 3.81 14.91
C SER A 136 11.34 3.28 15.50
#